data_AF-A0A352Z1D4-F1
#
_entry.id   AF-A0A352Z1D4-F1
#
_cell.length_a   1.000
_cell.length_b   1.000
_cell.length_c   1.000
_cell.angle_alpha   90.00
_cell.angle_beta   90.00
_cell.angle_gamma   90.00
#
_symmetry.space_group_name_H-M   'P 1'
#
loop_
_entity.id
_entity.type
_entity.pdbx_description
1 polymer ?
#
loop_
_entity_poly.entity_id
_entity_poly.type
_entity_poly.pdbx_seq_one_letter_code
_entity_poly.pdbx_strand_id
1 'polypeptide(L)'
;MKKIQTIVLNTVDDYRSILPRLIVGLVFLSEGIQKFLFPELVGAGRFEKIGFANPEFLAKFVAYFEIACGILVLIGFIVRVSVIPLLIIMITAITTTKIPILLEKGFWQMAHDSRTDFAMTMLIIFILIYGAGKLSVDYLIKRKFKSKYTKWIL
;
A
#
# COMPACT_ATOMS: atom_id res chain seq x y z
N MET A 1 14.97 -10.86 -18.53
CA MET A 1 13.61 -10.27 -18.47
C MET A 1 12.54 -11.22 -17.93
N LYS A 2 12.46 -12.51 -18.33
CA LYS A 2 11.45 -13.46 -17.84
C LYS A 2 11.44 -13.64 -16.30
N LYS A 3 12.60 -13.63 -15.65
CA LYS A 3 12.74 -13.85 -14.19
C LYS A 3 12.04 -12.76 -13.34
N ILE A 4 12.13 -11.49 -13.76
CA ILE A 4 11.53 -10.35 -13.05
C ILE A 4 10.00 -10.38 -13.17
N GLN A 5 9.48 -10.64 -14.38
CA GLN A 5 8.03 -10.78 -14.61
C GLN A 5 7.44 -11.92 -13.77
N THR A 6 8.15 -13.04 -13.67
CA THR A 6 7.72 -14.17 -12.84
C THR A 6 7.67 -13.82 -11.36
N ILE A 7 8.65 -13.06 -10.83
CA ILE A 7 8.66 -12.65 -9.41
C ILE A 7 7.50 -11.68 -9.11
N VAL A 8 7.32 -10.68 -9.98
CA VAL A 8 6.31 -9.63 -9.81
C VAL A 8 4.89 -10.21 -9.88
N LEU A 9 4.63 -11.10 -10.83
CA LEU A 9 3.32 -11.73 -11.03
C LEU A 9 3.17 -13.01 -10.19
N ASN A 10 4.13 -13.38 -9.34
CA ASN A 10 3.99 -14.57 -8.52
C ASN A 10 2.97 -14.32 -7.41
N THR A 11 1.95 -15.17 -7.37
CA THR A 11 0.91 -15.10 -6.38
C THR A 11 0.38 -16.47 -6.01
N VAL A 12 -0.14 -16.57 -4.78
CA VAL A 12 -0.82 -17.75 -4.25
C VAL A 12 -2.12 -18.02 -5.01
N ASP A 13 -2.46 -19.29 -5.17
CA ASP A 13 -3.71 -19.75 -5.80
C ASP A 13 -4.84 -19.93 -4.78
N ASP A 14 -4.94 -19.00 -3.84
CA ASP A 14 -5.97 -18.99 -2.79
C ASP A 14 -6.63 -17.62 -2.66
N TYR A 15 -7.63 -17.55 -1.77
CA TYR A 15 -8.46 -16.37 -1.54
C TYR A 15 -7.98 -15.51 -0.35
N ARG A 16 -6.88 -15.87 0.31
CA ARG A 16 -6.45 -15.25 1.58
C ARG A 16 -6.05 -13.79 1.42
N SER A 17 -5.52 -13.43 0.25
CA SER A 17 -5.12 -12.05 -0.05
C SER A 17 -6.28 -11.09 -0.34
N ILE A 18 -7.52 -11.56 -0.50
CA ILE A 18 -8.64 -10.67 -0.86
C ILE A 18 -8.92 -9.66 0.24
N LEU A 19 -9.10 -10.13 1.48
CA LEU A 19 -9.43 -9.25 2.60
C LEU A 19 -8.31 -8.23 2.87
N PRO A 20 -7.02 -8.63 2.99
CA PRO A 20 -5.94 -7.67 3.13
C PRO A 20 -5.88 -6.64 2.00
N ARG A 21 -6.07 -7.06 0.74
CA ARG A 21 -6.07 -6.11 -0.39
C ARG A 21 -7.22 -5.13 -0.33
N LEU A 22 -8.43 -5.59 0.02
CA LEU A 22 -9.58 -4.71 0.14
C LEU A 22 -9.36 -3.68 1.24
N ILE A 23 -8.88 -4.11 2.40
CA ILE A 23 -8.60 -3.21 3.53
C ILE A 23 -7.51 -2.21 3.13
N VAL A 24 -6.35 -2.70 2.67
CA VAL A 24 -5.21 -1.85 2.30
C VAL A 24 -5.61 -0.89 1.18
N GLY A 25 -6.18 -1.43 0.10
CA GLY A 25 -6.55 -0.66 -1.08
C GLY A 25 -7.60 0.41 -0.79
N LEU A 26 -8.66 0.10 -0.03
CA LEU A 26 -9.72 1.06 0.29
C LEU A 26 -9.22 2.15 1.24
N VAL A 27 -8.46 1.79 2.28
CA VAL A 27 -7.95 2.76 3.25
C VAL A 27 -7.01 3.74 2.56
N PHE A 28 -6.00 3.27 1.82
CA PHE A 28 -5.08 4.16 1.10
C PHE A 28 -5.75 5.00 0.02
N LEU A 29 -6.69 4.41 -0.72
CA LEU A 29 -7.47 5.17 -1.70
C LEU A 29 -8.25 6.30 -1.01
N SER A 30 -8.90 6.00 0.11
CA SER A 30 -9.67 6.99 0.86
C SER A 30 -8.78 8.08 1.48
N GLU A 31 -7.64 7.72 2.06
CA GLU A 31 -6.69 8.66 2.67
C GLU A 31 -6.06 9.58 1.62
N GLY A 32 -5.72 9.04 0.45
CA GLY A 32 -5.19 9.83 -0.66
C GLY A 32 -6.21 10.83 -1.19
N ILE A 33 -7.47 10.42 -1.36
CA ILE A 33 -8.56 11.32 -1.78
C ILE A 33 -8.78 12.42 -0.73
N GLN A 34 -8.80 12.06 0.56
CA GLN A 34 -9.00 13.01 1.64
C GLN A 34 -7.92 14.10 1.71
N LYS A 35 -6.68 13.83 1.28
CA LYS A 35 -5.62 14.85 1.19
C LYS A 35 -5.94 15.97 0.18
N PHE A 36 -6.75 15.68 -0.84
CA PHE A 36 -7.24 16.70 -1.78
C PHE A 36 -8.52 17.40 -1.29
N LEU A 37 -9.42 16.65 -0.62
CA LEU A 37 -10.68 17.20 -0.12
C LEU A 37 -10.49 18.06 1.14
N PHE A 38 -9.57 17.67 2.02
CA PHE A 38 -9.32 18.28 3.33
C PHE A 38 -7.82 18.60 3.50
N PRO A 39 -7.26 19.50 2.67
CA PRO A 39 -5.81 19.78 2.66
C PRO A 39 -5.31 20.35 3.98
N GLU A 40 -6.12 21.08 4.73
CA GLU A 40 -5.72 21.65 6.03
C GLU A 40 -5.65 20.60 7.16
N LEU A 41 -6.52 19.59 7.12
CA LEU A 41 -6.64 18.59 8.18
C LEU A 41 -5.69 17.41 7.99
N VAL A 42 -5.58 16.89 6.76
CA VAL A 42 -4.84 15.66 6.47
C VAL A 42 -3.82 15.79 5.33
N GLY A 43 -3.89 16.88 4.55
CA GLY A 43 -2.94 17.19 3.47
C GLY A 43 -1.85 18.16 3.91
N ALA A 44 -1.66 19.24 3.15
CA ALA A 44 -0.61 20.24 3.34
C ALA A 44 -0.53 20.79 4.78
N GLY A 45 -1.66 21.14 5.40
CA GLY A 45 -1.68 21.70 6.75
C GLY A 45 -1.19 20.72 7.83
N ARG A 46 -1.41 19.42 7.64
CA ARG A 46 -0.84 18.39 8.53
C ARG A 46 0.66 18.24 8.32
N PHE A 47 1.11 18.27 7.07
CA PHE A 47 2.52 18.13 6.72
C PHE A 47 3.34 19.34 7.19
N GLU A 48 2.75 20.53 7.19
CA GLU A 48 3.33 21.74 7.75
C GLU A 48 3.53 21.62 9.26
N LYS A 49 2.51 21.14 9.99
CA LYS A 49 2.61 20.87 11.44
C LYS A 49 3.70 19.85 11.81
N ILE A 50 3.97 18.91 10.91
CA ILE A 50 5.05 17.92 11.08
C ILE A 50 6.44 18.55 10.82
N GLY A 51 6.51 19.69 10.12
CA GLY A 51 7.75 20.41 9.84
C GLY A 51 8.41 20.05 8.51
N PHE A 52 7.65 19.55 7.52
CA PHE A 52 8.20 19.30 6.19
C PHE A 52 8.53 20.61 5.46
N ALA A 53 9.67 20.65 4.75
CA ALA A 53 10.13 21.86 4.06
C ALA A 53 9.23 22.31 2.89
N ASN A 54 8.53 21.38 2.23
CA ASN A 54 7.56 21.69 1.19
C ASN A 54 6.27 20.86 1.38
N PRO A 55 5.40 21.26 2.33
CA PRO A 55 4.21 20.50 2.72
C PRO A 55 3.22 20.28 1.58
N GLU A 56 3.04 21.29 0.73
CA GLU A 56 2.03 21.24 -0.32
C GLU A 56 2.42 20.25 -1.43
N PHE A 57 3.67 20.30 -1.88
CA PHE A 57 4.18 19.36 -2.88
C PHE A 57 4.18 17.93 -2.32
N LEU A 58 4.70 17.73 -1.10
CA LEU A 58 4.79 16.41 -0.49
C LEU A 58 3.41 15.79 -0.24
N ALA A 59 2.45 16.58 0.25
CA ALA A 59 1.09 16.09 0.48
C ALA A 59 0.43 15.61 -0.82
N LYS A 60 0.53 16.40 -1.90
CA LYS A 60 0.00 16.01 -3.22
C LYS A 60 0.74 14.80 -3.81
N PHE A 61 2.06 14.76 -3.64
CA PHE A 61 2.89 13.64 -4.10
C PHE A 61 2.51 12.33 -3.41
N VAL A 62 2.41 12.34 -2.08
CA VAL A 62 1.97 11.18 -1.29
C VAL A 62 0.55 10.78 -1.69
N ALA A 63 -0.38 11.74 -1.78
CA ALA A 63 -1.76 11.47 -2.14
C ALA A 63 -1.90 10.77 -3.51
N TYR A 64 -1.10 11.19 -4.50
CA TYR A 64 -1.09 10.56 -5.82
C TYR A 64 -0.66 9.08 -5.74
N PHE A 65 0.41 8.79 -5.00
CA PHE A 65 0.88 7.42 -4.82
C PHE A 65 -0.10 6.55 -4.04
N GLU A 66 -0.76 7.09 -3.02
CA GLU A 66 -1.77 6.38 -2.24
C GLU A 66 -2.99 6.00 -3.10
N ILE A 67 -3.49 6.94 -3.91
CA ILE A 67 -4.62 6.68 -4.82
C ILE A 67 -4.22 5.68 -5.89
N ALA A 68 -3.12 5.93 -6.60
CA ALA A 68 -2.70 5.10 -7.72
C ALA A 68 -2.38 3.66 -7.25
N CYS A 69 -1.59 3.51 -6.19
CA CYS A 69 -1.25 2.21 -5.65
C CYS A 69 -2.44 1.54 -4.97
N GLY A 70 -3.30 2.29 -4.29
CA GLY A 70 -4.53 1.78 -3.69
C GLY A 70 -5.44 1.12 -4.73
N ILE A 71 -5.68 1.79 -5.86
CA ILE A 71 -6.47 1.24 -6.98
C ILE A 71 -5.81 -0.03 -7.56
N LEU A 72 -4.49 -0.01 -7.77
CA LEU A 72 -3.75 -1.17 -8.28
C LEU A 72 -3.85 -2.38 -7.35
N VAL A 73 -3.74 -2.16 -6.04
CA VAL A 73 -3.90 -3.20 -5.01
C VAL A 73 -5.32 -3.75 -4.99
N LEU A 74 -6.35 -2.90 -5.13
CA LEU A 74 -7.76 -3.33 -5.18
C LEU A 74 -8.04 -4.24 -6.38
N ILE A 75 -7.61 -3.80 -7.57
CA ILE A 75 -7.78 -4.55 -8.82
C ILE A 75 -6.93 -5.84 -8.80
N GLY A 76 -5.85 -5.85 -8.02
CA GLY A 76 -4.93 -6.97 -7.96
C GLY A 76 -3.97 -6.99 -9.15
N PHE A 77 -3.47 -5.82 -9.55
CA PHE A 77 -2.51 -5.67 -10.66
C PHE A 77 -1.15 -5.19 -10.14
N ILE A 78 -0.09 -5.96 -10.45
CA ILE A 78 1.30 -5.72 -10.03
C ILE A 78 1.39 -5.45 -8.51
N VAL A 79 0.63 -6.22 -7.73
CA VAL A 79 0.34 -5.89 -6.32
C VAL A 79 1.62 -5.79 -5.48
N ARG A 80 2.59 -6.69 -5.70
CA ARG A 80 3.86 -6.68 -4.97
C ARG A 80 4.66 -5.39 -5.17
N VAL A 81 4.55 -4.76 -6.34
CA VAL A 81 5.23 -3.50 -6.63
C VAL A 81 4.41 -2.33 -6.10
N SER A 82 3.09 -2.37 -6.27
CA SER A 82 2.19 -1.31 -5.79
C SER A 82 2.24 -1.13 -4.28
N VAL A 83 2.48 -2.19 -3.51
CA VAL A 83 2.59 -2.05 -2.05
C VAL A 83 3.93 -1.47 -1.57
N ILE A 84 4.97 -1.41 -2.42
CA ILE A 84 6.28 -0.88 -2.01
C ILE A 84 6.19 0.63 -1.71
N PRO A 85 5.64 1.49 -2.60
CA PRO A 85 5.41 2.90 -2.27
C PRO A 85 4.54 3.08 -1.03
N LEU A 86 3.47 2.27 -0.87
CA LEU A 86 2.59 2.33 0.30
C LEU A 86 3.34 2.01 1.60
N LEU A 87 4.24 1.02 1.57
CA LEU A 87 5.08 0.68 2.71
C LEU A 87 6.03 1.82 3.09
N ILE A 88 6.66 2.46 2.10
CA ILE A 88 7.54 3.62 2.32
C ILE A 88 6.75 4.75 2.99
N ILE A 89 5.54 5.05 2.50
CA ILE A 89 4.68 6.08 3.10
C ILE A 89 4.34 5.74 4.56
N MET A 90 4.02 4.48 4.87
CA MET A 90 3.77 4.06 6.25
C MET A 90 4.99 4.20 7.15
N ILE A 91 6.16 3.80 6.67
CA ILE A 91 7.41 3.94 7.44
C ILE A 91 7.67 5.42 7.72
N THR A 92 7.57 6.28 6.71
CA THR A 92 7.74 7.73 6.88
C THR A 92 6.71 8.31 7.84
N ALA A 93 5.44 7.89 7.75
CA ALA A 93 4.40 8.35 8.67
C ALA A 93 4.70 7.94 10.12
N ILE A 94 5.13 6.70 10.35
CA ILE A 94 5.45 6.19 11.69
C ILE A 94 6.65 6.96 12.26
N THR A 95 7.73 7.13 11.49
CA THR A 95 8.93 7.81 11.98
C THR A 95 8.67 9.28 12.28
N THR A 96 7.93 9.97 11.41
CA THR A 96 7.71 11.41 11.55
C THR A 96 6.66 11.78 12.60
N THR A 97 5.64 10.95 12.79
CA THR A 97 4.53 11.28 13.71
C THR A 97 4.63 10.58 15.06
N LYS A 98 5.18 9.36 15.13
CA LYS A 98 5.09 8.56 16.35
C LYS A 98 6.32 8.62 17.24
N ILE A 99 7.50 8.91 16.67
CA ILE A 99 8.72 9.16 17.47
C ILE A 99 8.52 10.38 18.39
N PRO A 100 7.97 11.52 17.93
CA PRO A 100 7.66 12.63 18.82
C PRO A 100 6.65 12.27 19.92
N ILE A 101 5.58 11.55 19.57
CA ILE A 101 4.55 11.11 20.54
C ILE A 101 5.15 10.17 21.59
N LEU A 102 6.05 9.27 21.18
CA LEU A 102 6.73 8.36 22.09
C LEU A 102 7.57 9.13 23.13
N LEU A 103 8.28 10.17 22.67
CA LEU A 103 9.13 11.00 23.52
C LEU A 103 8.31 11.91 24.46
N GLU A 104 7.18 12.45 23.99
CA GLU A 104 6.39 13.42 24.77
C GLU A 104 5.32 12.77 25.66
N LYS A 105 4.65 11.71 25.18
CA LYS A 105 3.45 11.13 25.83
C LYS A 105 3.65 9.69 26.31
N GLY A 106 4.82 9.11 26.06
CA GLY A 106 5.17 7.76 26.47
C GLY A 106 4.60 6.65 25.56
N PHE A 107 5.04 5.42 25.84
CA PHE A 107 4.81 4.25 24.99
C PHE A 107 3.34 3.90 24.79
N TRP A 108 2.54 3.87 25.86
CA TRP A 108 1.16 3.41 25.78
C TRP A 108 0.27 4.34 24.95
N GLN A 109 0.48 5.65 25.04
CA GLN A 109 -0.25 6.62 24.23
C GLN A 109 0.14 6.50 22.76
N MET A 110 1.45 6.39 22.48
CA MET A 110 1.96 6.17 21.13
C MET A 110 1.42 4.87 20.52
N ALA A 111 1.40 3.77 21.28
CA ALA A 111 0.87 2.48 20.83
C ALA A 111 -0.63 2.57 20.50
N HIS A 112 -1.40 3.28 21.34
CA HIS A 112 -2.82 3.50 21.08
C HIS A 112 -3.05 4.31 19.79
N ASP A 113 -2.34 5.43 19.64
CA ASP A 113 -2.49 6.32 18.48
C ASP A 113 -1.91 5.70 17.19
N SER A 114 -1.04 4.69 17.28
CA SER A 114 -0.39 4.03 16.13
C SER A 114 -1.05 2.73 15.70
N ARG A 115 -2.15 2.33 16.34
CA ARG A 115 -2.79 1.03 16.13
C ARG A 115 -3.18 0.78 14.66
N THR A 116 -3.66 1.81 13.98
CA THR A 116 -4.03 1.77 12.56
C THR A 116 -2.79 1.69 11.67
N ASP A 117 -1.78 2.50 11.93
CA ASP A 117 -0.51 2.52 11.17
C ASP A 117 0.19 1.14 11.26
N PHE A 118 0.22 0.55 12.45
CA PHE A 118 0.79 -0.77 12.67
C PHE A 118 0.02 -1.87 11.93
N ALA A 119 -1.32 -1.90 12.07
CA ALA A 119 -2.15 -2.88 11.38
C ALA A 119 -2.00 -2.78 9.85
N MET A 120 -2.01 -1.56 9.30
CA MET A 120 -1.84 -1.32 7.87
C MET A 120 -0.46 -1.76 7.37
N THR A 121 0.59 -1.48 8.15
CA THR A 121 1.95 -1.93 7.83
C THR A 121 2.03 -3.46 7.80
N MET A 122 1.44 -4.15 8.78
CA MET A 122 1.41 -5.61 8.81
C MET A 122 0.63 -6.21 7.63
N LEU A 123 -0.49 -5.60 7.24
CA LEU A 123 -1.26 -6.03 6.07
C LEU A 123 -0.49 -5.82 4.76
N ILE A 124 0.25 -4.71 4.63
CA ILE A 124 1.14 -4.50 3.49
C ILE A 124 2.23 -5.58 3.43
N ILE A 125 2.88 -5.90 4.56
CA ILE A 125 3.90 -6.95 4.64
C ILE A 125 3.30 -8.31 4.24
N PHE A 126 2.10 -8.62 4.72
CA PHE A 126 1.38 -9.83 4.32
C PHE A 126 1.21 -9.90 2.79
N ILE A 127 0.74 -8.82 2.18
CA ILE A 127 0.55 -8.75 0.73
C ILE A 127 1.88 -8.86 -0.02
N LEU A 128 2.97 -8.31 0.52
CA LEU A 128 4.31 -8.42 -0.07
C LEU A 128 4.79 -9.88 -0.14
N ILE A 129 4.51 -10.67 0.91
CA ILE A 129 4.89 -12.09 1.01
C ILE A 129 4.02 -12.95 0.09
N TYR A 130 2.70 -12.88 0.24
CA TYR A 130 1.74 -13.79 -0.42
C TYR A 130 1.28 -13.31 -1.81
N GLY A 131 1.40 -12.01 -2.09
CA GLY A 131 0.99 -11.40 -3.36
C GLY A 131 -0.52 -11.22 -3.49
N ALA A 132 -0.97 -11.10 -4.74
CA ALA A 132 -2.33 -10.69 -5.12
C ALA A 132 -3.48 -11.69 -4.85
N GLY A 133 -3.25 -12.99 -4.71
CA GLY A 133 -4.28 -14.04 -4.61
C GLY A 133 -4.94 -14.42 -5.94
N LYS A 134 -5.86 -15.39 -5.89
CA LYS A 134 -6.54 -15.98 -7.07
C LYS A 134 -7.50 -15.03 -7.79
N LEU A 135 -8.20 -14.16 -7.05
CA LEU A 135 -9.09 -13.11 -7.62
C LEU A 135 -8.31 -11.84 -7.95
N SER A 136 -7.24 -11.97 -8.72
CA SER A 136 -6.40 -10.85 -9.14
C SER A 136 -6.21 -10.84 -10.65
N VAL A 137 -5.99 -9.65 -11.21
CA VAL A 137 -5.56 -9.50 -12.60
C VAL A 137 -4.21 -10.20 -12.81
N ASP A 138 -3.32 -10.17 -11.82
CA ASP A 138 -2.04 -10.88 -11.84
C ASP A 138 -2.22 -12.40 -12.07
N TYR A 139 -3.18 -13.02 -11.38
CA TYR A 139 -3.50 -14.43 -11.54
C TYR A 139 -4.09 -14.73 -12.92
N LEU A 140 -4.98 -13.88 -13.44
CA LEU A 140 -5.56 -14.01 -14.77
C LEU A 140 -4.49 -13.95 -15.87
N ILE A 141 -3.55 -13.01 -15.75
CA ILE A 141 -2.41 -12.89 -16.67
C ILE A 141 -1.54 -14.14 -16.60
N LYS A 142 -1.16 -14.58 -15.39
CA LYS A 142 -0.36 -15.80 -15.17
C LYS A 142 -1.02 -17.04 -15.79
N ARG A 143 -2.35 -17.18 -15.66
CA ARG A 143 -3.13 -18.29 -16.25
C ARG A 143 -3.10 -18.28 -17.77
N LYS A 144 -3.29 -17.12 -18.41
CA LYS A 144 -3.22 -16.98 -19.88
C LYS A 144 -1.84 -17.35 -20.42
N PHE A 145 -0.76 -16.92 -19.76
CA PHE A 145 0.61 -17.28 -20.16
C PHE A 145 0.89 -18.78 -20.05
N LYS A 146 0.39 -19.46 -19.00
CA LYS A 146 0.53 -20.92 -18.84
C LYS A 146 -0.24 -21.69 -19.93
N SER A 147 -1.47 -21.27 -20.23
CA SER A 147 -2.32 -21.91 -21.25
C SER A 147 -1.74 -21.82 -22.67
N LYS A 148 -1.10 -20.69 -23.02
CA LYS A 148 -0.47 -20.52 -24.33
C LYS A 148 0.70 -21.47 -24.55
N TYR A 149 1.44 -21.85 -23.51
CA TYR A 149 2.57 -22.78 -23.63
C TYR A 149 2.14 -24.24 -23.75
N THR A 150 1.06 -24.66 -23.08
CA THR A 150 0.53 -26.02 -23.19
C THR A 150 -0.01 -26.33 -24.59
N LYS A 151 -0.52 -25.30 -25.29
CA LYS A 151 -1.08 -25.44 -26.65
C LYS A 151 -0.03 -25.58 -27.77
N TRP A 152 1.27 -25.51 -27.45
CA TRP A 152 2.37 -25.70 -28.40
C TRP A 152 3.12 -27.02 -28.18
N ILE A 153 2.79 -27.77 -27.12
CA ILE A 153 3.41 -29.05 -26.75
C ILE A 153 2.47 -30.23 -27.07
N LEU A 154 1.19 -29.95 -27.35
CA LEU A 154 0.19 -30.87 -27.90
C LEU A 154 -0.11 -30.47 -29.34
#